data_AF-A0A971X545-F1
#
_entry.id   AF-A0A971X545-F1
#
_cell.length_a   1.000
_cell.length_b   1.000
_cell.length_c   1.000
_cell.angle_alpha   90.00
_cell.angle_beta   90.00
_cell.angle_gamma   90.00
#
_symmetry.space_group_name_H-M   'P 1'
#
loop_
_entity.id
_entity.type
_entity.pdbx_description
1 polymer ?
#
loop_
_entity_poly.entity_id
_entity_poly.type
_entity_poly.pdbx_seq_one_letter_code
_entity_poly.pdbx_strand_id
1 'polypeptide(L)'
;MNAVKLQVEGFFDPATWTLSYLVLDAGSNRCALVDSVLDYDPKSGRTGTGSADRLIARVRELKYISSVAEQRATNIHIRTGISEDEFVQMRERRDASLEMPVLILPSVQVNMRAGHFPPEEDNGVAYIKIPLNQL
;
A
#
# COMPACT_ATOMS: atom_id res chain seq x y z
N MET A 1 -2.77 -16.45 14.80
CA MET A 1 -1.79 -15.60 14.10
C MET A 1 -1.89 -15.95 12.62
N ASN A 2 -2.30 -15.03 11.76
CA ASN A 2 -2.23 -15.27 10.32
C ASN A 2 -0.75 -15.30 9.94
N ALA A 3 -0.29 -16.42 9.37
CA ALA A 3 1.07 -16.52 8.88
C ALA A 3 1.32 -15.42 7.84
N VAL A 4 2.36 -14.61 8.04
CA VAL A 4 2.77 -13.61 7.05
C VAL A 4 3.16 -14.37 5.79
N LYS A 5 2.43 -14.15 4.70
CA LYS A 5 2.73 -14.76 3.41
C LYS A 5 3.70 -13.84 2.66
N LEU A 6 4.99 -14.04 2.94
CA LEU A 6 6.07 -13.35 2.24
C LEU A 6 6.29 -14.00 0.87
N GLN A 7 6.25 -13.18 -0.18
CA GLN A 7 6.68 -13.56 -1.52
C GLN A 7 7.99 -12.84 -1.84
N VAL A 8 8.99 -13.57 -2.30
CA VAL A 8 10.32 -13.02 -2.61
C VAL A 8 10.64 -13.33 -4.06
N GLU A 9 11.01 -12.30 -4.82
CA GLU A 9 11.41 -12.40 -6.22
C GLU A 9 12.84 -11.89 -6.38
N GLY A 10 13.70 -12.68 -7.04
CA GLY A 10 15.10 -12.34 -7.27
C GLY A 10 15.35 -11.83 -8.69
N PHE A 11 16.17 -10.79 -8.82
CA PHE A 11 16.55 -10.15 -10.08
C PHE A 11 18.07 -10.16 -10.21
N PHE A 12 18.58 -11.03 -11.07
CA PHE A 12 20.02 -11.21 -11.27
C PHE A 12 20.56 -10.21 -12.31
N ASP A 13 21.59 -9.47 -11.93
CA ASP A 13 22.39 -8.67 -12.86
C ASP A 13 23.71 -9.38 -13.21
N PRO A 14 23.88 -9.89 -14.44
CA PRO A 14 25.08 -10.63 -14.83
C PRO A 14 26.33 -9.75 -14.98
N ALA A 15 26.18 -8.42 -15.09
CA ALA A 15 27.31 -7.51 -15.22
C ALA A 15 28.08 -7.35 -13.90
N THR A 16 27.35 -7.23 -12.79
CA THR A 16 27.91 -7.09 -11.44
C THR A 16 27.84 -8.36 -10.60
N TRP A 17 27.18 -9.41 -11.10
CA TRP A 17 26.85 -10.63 -10.35
C TRP A 17 25.98 -10.37 -9.10
N THR A 18 25.29 -9.24 -9.07
CA THR A 18 24.40 -8.87 -7.97
C THR A 18 23.04 -9.53 -8.12
N LEU A 19 22.46 -9.97 -7.01
CA LEU A 19 21.09 -10.48 -6.94
C LEU A 19 20.25 -9.55 -6.08
N SER A 20 19.47 -8.68 -6.74
CA SER A 20 18.50 -7.80 -6.07
C SER A 20 17.23 -8.58 -5.72
N TYR A 21 16.51 -8.15 -4.69
CA TYR A 21 15.24 -8.79 -4.29
C TYR A 21 14.09 -7.81 -4.21
N LEU A 22 12.92 -8.24 -4.66
CA LEU A 22 11.62 -7.67 -4.31
C LEU A 22 10.96 -8.57 -3.27
N VAL A 23 10.77 -8.05 -2.07
CA VAL A 23 10.10 -8.74 -0.96
C VAL A 23 8.70 -8.15 -0.81
N LEU A 24 7.68 -9.01 -0.85
CA LEU A 24 6.26 -8.64 -0.83
C LEU A 24 5.60 -9.24 0.40
N ASP A 25 4.91 -8.43 1.19
CA ASP A 25 3.95 -8.90 2.18
C ASP A 25 2.55 -8.91 1.55
N ALA A 26 2.09 -10.09 1.16
CA ALA A 26 0.78 -10.28 0.55
C ALA A 26 -0.39 -9.99 1.52
N GLY A 27 -0.13 -9.96 2.83
CA GLY A 27 -1.13 -9.66 3.85
C GLY A 27 -1.33 -8.16 4.07
N SER A 28 -0.28 -7.35 3.91
CA SER A 28 -0.32 -5.91 4.20
C SER A 28 -0.22 -5.01 2.97
N ASN A 29 -0.09 -5.59 1.78
CA ASN A 29 0.17 -4.86 0.54
C ASN A 29 1.36 -3.88 0.68
N ARG A 30 2.44 -4.35 1.31
CA ARG A 30 3.73 -3.64 1.42
C ARG A 30 4.82 -4.39 0.66
N CYS A 31 5.81 -3.66 0.18
CA CYS A 31 6.98 -4.25 -0.46
C CYS A 31 8.28 -3.57 -0.04
N ALA A 32 9.39 -4.30 -0.13
CA ALA A 32 10.74 -3.77 0.03
C ALA A 32 11.60 -4.17 -1.18
N LEU A 33 12.40 -3.23 -1.67
CA LEU A 33 13.46 -3.48 -2.64
C LEU A 33 14.78 -3.59 -1.88
N VAL A 34 15.50 -4.69 -2.09
CA VAL A 34 16.76 -4.98 -1.41
C VAL A 34 17.87 -5.05 -2.46
N ASP A 35 18.93 -4.29 -2.21
CA ASP A 35 20.18 -4.30 -2.98
C ASP A 35 19.98 -3.98 -4.48
N SER A 36 19.26 -2.90 -4.77
CA SER A 36 19.00 -2.45 -6.14
C SER A 36 20.27 -1.93 -6.82
N VAL A 37 20.50 -2.37 -8.06
CA VAL A 37 21.68 -1.98 -8.86
C VAL A 37 21.43 -0.69 -9.64
N LEU A 38 22.37 0.26 -9.53
CA LEU A 38 22.57 1.35 -10.49
C LEU A 38 23.62 0.88 -11.50
N ASP A 39 23.23 0.74 -12.77
CA ASP A 39 24.11 0.21 -13.79
C ASP A 39 25.27 1.18 -14.05
N TYR A 40 26.48 0.67 -14.29
CA TYR A 40 27.68 1.47 -14.53
C TYR A 40 28.58 0.85 -15.60
N ASP A 41 28.94 1.62 -16.62
CA ASP A 41 29.94 1.25 -17.61
C ASP A 41 31.30 1.90 -17.28
N PRO A 42 32.31 1.15 -16.82
CA PRO A 42 33.61 1.70 -16.47
C PRO A 42 34.41 2.23 -17.66
N LYS A 43 34.11 1.79 -18.89
CA LYS A 43 34.83 2.25 -20.09
C LYS A 43 34.42 3.67 -20.49
N SER A 44 33.16 4.04 -20.23
CA SER A 44 32.60 5.35 -20.58
C SER A 44 32.30 6.23 -19.36
N GLY A 45 32.35 5.68 -18.15
CA GLY A 45 32.00 6.39 -16.91
C GLY A 45 30.51 6.72 -16.77
N ARG A 46 29.65 6.07 -17.56
CA ARG A 46 28.21 6.37 -17.61
C ARG A 46 27.42 5.47 -16.68
N THR A 47 26.41 6.04 -16.05
CA THR A 47 25.39 5.29 -15.29
C THR A 47 24.15 5.01 -16.12
N GLY A 48 23.41 3.97 -15.75
CA GLY A 48 22.11 3.61 -16.31
C GLY A 48 21.15 3.12 -15.23
N THR A 49 19.85 3.17 -15.50
CA THR A 49 18.80 2.78 -14.54
C THR A 49 18.08 1.50 -14.94
N GLY A 50 18.52 0.79 -15.97
CA GLY A 50 17.81 -0.36 -16.52
C GLY A 50 17.53 -1.44 -15.48
N SER A 51 18.49 -1.75 -14.60
CA SER A 51 18.28 -2.70 -13.50
C SER A 51 17.23 -2.23 -12.49
N ALA A 52 17.30 -0.97 -12.07
CA ALA A 52 16.32 -0.38 -11.16
C ALA A 52 14.91 -0.25 -11.81
N ASP A 53 14.85 0.08 -13.09
CA ASP A 53 13.61 0.23 -13.85
C ASP A 53 12.85 -1.09 -13.95
N ARG A 54 13.55 -2.24 -14.03
CA ARG A 54 12.91 -3.57 -13.96
C ARG A 54 12.23 -3.81 -12.62
N LEU A 55 12.88 -3.44 -11.51
CA LEU A 55 12.30 -3.56 -10.16
C LEU A 55 11.06 -2.65 -10.02
N ILE A 56 11.15 -1.41 -10.48
CA ILE A 56 10.02 -0.45 -10.48
C ILE A 56 8.86 -0.97 -11.34
N ALA A 57 9.16 -1.49 -12.54
CA ALA A 57 8.14 -2.04 -13.42
C ALA A 57 7.39 -3.19 -12.76
N ARG A 58 8.11 -4.08 -12.05
CA ARG A 58 7.49 -5.18 -11.31
C ARG A 58 6.59 -4.68 -10.17
N VAL A 59 7.06 -3.70 -9.39
CA VAL A 59 6.26 -3.10 -8.31
C VAL A 59 4.98 -2.44 -8.87
N ARG A 60 5.06 -1.80 -10.03
CA ARG A 60 3.90 -1.20 -10.73
C ARG A 60 2.94 -2.25 -11.27
N GLU A 61 3.42 -3.35 -11.84
CA GLU A 61 2.58 -4.47 -12.31
C GLU A 61 1.70 -5.01 -11.17
N LEU A 62 2.28 -5.09 -9.97
CA LEU A 62 1.57 -5.50 -8.76
C LEU A 62 0.58 -4.42 -8.24
N LYS A 63 0.52 -3.23 -8.85
CA LYS A 63 -0.36 -2.09 -8.51
C LYS A 63 -0.21 -1.54 -7.09
N TYR A 64 0.99 -1.65 -6.51
CA TYR A 64 1.28 -1.05 -5.21
C TYR A 64 1.52 0.46 -5.29
N ILE A 65 1.71 0.99 -6.51
CA ILE A 65 1.95 2.41 -6.81
C ILE A 65 1.11 2.77 -8.05
N SER A 66 0.64 4.02 -8.14
CA SER A 66 0.04 4.58 -9.35
C SER A 66 0.56 6.00 -9.59
N SER A 67 0.39 6.53 -10.80
CA SER A 67 0.72 7.92 -11.14
C SER A 67 -0.53 8.80 -11.29
N VAL A 68 -0.36 10.13 -11.16
CA VAL A 68 -1.44 11.10 -11.42
C VAL A 68 -1.98 10.95 -12.85
N ALA A 69 -1.08 10.73 -13.83
CA ALA A 69 -1.45 10.53 -15.23
C ALA A 69 -2.33 9.28 -15.42
N GLU A 70 -1.98 8.16 -14.78
CA GLU A 70 -2.79 6.94 -14.79
C GLU A 70 -4.16 7.16 -14.16
N GLN A 71 -4.23 7.75 -12.96
CA GLN A 71 -5.50 8.00 -12.28
C GLN A 71 -6.44 8.88 -13.12
N ARG A 72 -5.90 9.91 -13.77
CA ARG A 72 -6.67 10.77 -14.68
C ARG A 72 -7.17 10.05 -15.93
N ALA A 73 -6.49 9.00 -16.38
CA ALA A 73 -6.85 8.28 -17.59
C ALA A 73 -7.78 7.10 -17.31
N THR A 74 -7.56 6.35 -16.22
CA THR A 74 -8.12 4.99 -16.06
C THR A 74 -8.88 4.77 -14.76
N ASN A 75 -8.93 5.73 -13.81
CA ASN A 75 -9.71 5.55 -12.59
C ASN A 75 -11.20 5.34 -12.91
N ILE A 76 -11.74 4.20 -12.48
CA ILE A 76 -13.13 3.79 -12.81
C ILE A 76 -14.21 4.69 -12.21
N HIS A 77 -13.86 5.53 -11.23
CA HIS A 77 -14.78 6.43 -10.53
C HIS A 77 -14.59 7.91 -10.87
N ILE A 78 -13.35 8.38 -11.06
CA ILE A 78 -13.03 9.82 -11.15
C ILE A 78 -11.98 10.17 -12.22
N ARG A 79 -11.85 9.34 -13.26
CA ARG A 79 -11.02 9.71 -14.43
C ARG A 79 -11.53 11.02 -15.08
N THR A 80 -10.68 11.62 -15.90
CA THR A 80 -11.02 12.82 -16.68
C THR A 80 -12.30 12.58 -17.48
N GLY A 81 -13.24 13.52 -17.39
CA GLY A 81 -14.54 13.46 -18.05
C GLY A 81 -15.71 13.06 -17.13
N ILE A 82 -15.46 12.73 -15.86
CA ILE A 82 -16.51 12.58 -14.85
C ILE A 82 -16.75 13.94 -14.17
N SER A 83 -18.00 14.38 -14.13
CA SER A 83 -18.42 15.59 -13.41
C SER A 83 -18.53 15.37 -11.90
N GLU A 84 -18.59 16.47 -11.14
CA GLU A 84 -18.79 16.41 -9.69
C GLU A 84 -20.11 15.72 -9.33
N ASP A 85 -21.22 16.12 -9.96
CA ASP A 85 -22.55 15.55 -9.70
C ASP A 85 -22.60 14.04 -9.97
N GLU A 86 -22.01 13.59 -11.08
CA GLU A 86 -21.93 12.16 -11.41
C GLU A 86 -21.11 11.38 -10.37
N PHE A 87 -19.99 11.95 -9.92
CA PHE A 87 -19.16 11.33 -8.89
C PHE A 87 -19.91 11.24 -7.56
N VAL A 88 -20.53 12.34 -7.11
CA VAL A 88 -21.28 12.40 -5.83
C VAL A 88 -22.41 11.38 -5.85
N GLN A 89 -23.26 11.38 -6.88
CA GLN A 89 -24.38 10.43 -6.97
C GLN A 89 -23.90 8.96 -6.96
N MET A 90 -22.80 8.66 -7.65
CA MET A 90 -22.21 7.33 -7.64
C MET A 90 -21.69 6.95 -6.24
N ARG A 91 -21.00 7.87 -5.56
CA ARG A 91 -20.46 7.64 -4.22
C ARG A 91 -21.54 7.46 -3.17
N GLU A 92 -22.54 8.33 -3.13
CA GLU A 92 -23.65 8.22 -2.18
C GLU A 92 -24.39 6.88 -2.33
N ARG A 93 -24.68 6.48 -3.57
CA ARG A 93 -25.33 5.19 -3.85
C ARG A 93 -24.48 4.01 -3.39
N ARG A 94 -23.17 4.06 -3.65
CA ARG A 94 -22.25 2.99 -3.28
C ARG A 94 -22.08 2.92 -1.76
N ASP A 95 -21.85 4.04 -1.11
CA ASP A 95 -21.56 4.11 0.32
C ASP A 95 -22.77 3.67 1.16
N ALA A 96 -23.99 3.95 0.70
CA ALA A 96 -25.23 3.46 1.32
C ALA A 96 -25.37 1.91 1.30
N SER A 97 -24.63 1.21 0.44
CA SER A 97 -24.66 -0.26 0.34
C SER A 97 -23.54 -0.96 1.10
N LEU A 98 -22.59 -0.20 1.66
CA LEU A 98 -21.42 -0.79 2.32
C LEU A 98 -21.71 -1.09 3.79
N GLU A 99 -21.24 -2.25 4.23
CA GLU A 99 -21.22 -2.59 5.65
C GLU A 99 -20.11 -1.83 6.39
N MET A 100 -20.25 -1.75 7.71
CA MET A 100 -19.23 -1.16 8.56
C MET A 100 -17.93 -1.97 8.50
N PRO A 101 -16.75 -1.33 8.37
CA PRO A 101 -15.48 -2.03 8.45
C PRO A 101 -15.34 -2.77 9.79
N VAL A 102 -14.89 -4.03 9.74
CA VAL A 102 -14.75 -4.92 10.90
C VAL A 102 -14.02 -4.28 12.08
N LEU A 103 -13.00 -3.46 11.81
CA LEU A 103 -12.16 -2.82 12.84
C LEU A 103 -12.46 -1.33 13.03
N ILE A 104 -13.58 -0.80 12.55
CA ILE A 104 -13.82 0.65 12.62
C ILE A 104 -13.78 1.16 14.07
N LEU A 105 -14.50 0.51 14.99
CA LEU A 105 -14.60 0.93 16.38
C LEU A 105 -13.25 0.86 17.15
N PRO A 106 -12.49 -0.25 17.08
CA PRO A 106 -11.14 -0.29 17.65
C PRO A 106 -10.18 0.72 17.00
N SER A 107 -10.17 0.80 15.66
CA SER A 107 -9.21 1.63 14.93
C SER A 107 -9.41 3.11 15.22
N VAL A 108 -10.66 3.57 15.25
CA VAL A 108 -10.96 4.98 15.55
C VAL A 108 -10.53 5.35 16.96
N GLN A 109 -10.77 4.49 17.96
CA GLN A 109 -10.35 4.74 19.36
C GLN A 109 -8.83 4.84 19.53
N VAL A 110 -8.06 4.04 18.81
CA VAL A 110 -6.59 4.06 18.89
C VAL A 110 -6.01 5.18 18.02
N ASN A 111 -6.52 5.38 16.81
CA ASN A 111 -6.01 6.37 15.87
C ASN A 111 -6.31 7.80 16.29
N MET A 112 -7.45 8.07 16.94
CA MET A 112 -7.75 9.39 17.52
C MET A 112 -6.77 9.77 18.64
N ARG A 113 -6.03 8.80 19.17
CA ARG A 113 -4.98 8.94 20.19
C ARG A 113 -3.57 8.76 19.61
N ALA A 114 -3.38 9.02 18.31
CA ALA A 114 -2.09 8.88 17.62
C ALA A 114 -1.47 7.47 17.74
N GLY A 115 -2.29 6.43 17.86
CA GLY A 115 -1.82 5.05 18.00
C GLY A 115 -1.68 4.57 19.45
N HIS A 116 -1.87 5.44 20.44
CA HIS A 116 -1.89 5.03 21.84
C HIS A 116 -3.18 4.29 22.20
N PHE A 117 -3.05 3.19 22.95
CA PHE A 117 -4.19 2.50 23.53
C PHE A 117 -4.91 3.39 24.56
N PRO A 118 -6.19 3.10 24.88
CA PRO A 118 -6.88 3.74 25.99
C PRO A 118 -6.07 3.63 27.29
N PRO A 119 -6.22 4.58 28.23
CA PRO A 119 -5.64 4.45 29.56
C PRO A 119 -6.07 3.13 30.21
N GLU A 120 -5.16 2.57 30.99
CA GLU A 120 -5.46 1.43 31.84
C GLU A 120 -6.50 1.83 32.90
N GLU A 121 -7.40 0.90 33.23
CA GLU A 121 -8.27 1.03 34.40
C GLU A 121 -7.49 0.67 35.68
N ASP A 122 -8.13 0.73 36.84
CA ASP A 122 -7.51 0.49 38.15
C ASP A 122 -6.90 -0.93 38.30
N ASN A 123 -7.26 -1.85 37.39
CA ASN A 123 -6.71 -3.19 37.31
C ASN A 123 -5.43 -3.30 36.45
N GLY A 124 -4.92 -2.19 35.92
CA GLY A 124 -3.74 -2.16 35.05
C GLY A 124 -3.97 -2.71 33.64
N VAL A 125 -5.23 -2.76 33.17
CA VAL A 125 -5.59 -3.28 31.84
C VAL A 125 -6.30 -2.21 31.03
N ALA A 126 -5.90 -2.04 29.77
CA ALA A 126 -6.59 -1.17 28.81
C ALA A 126 -7.69 -1.94 28.06
N TYR A 127 -8.86 -1.31 27.90
CA TYR A 127 -10.02 -1.89 27.23
C TYR A 127 -10.49 -1.06 26.04
N ILE A 128 -10.77 -1.73 24.93
CA ILE A 128 -11.51 -1.13 23.80
C ILE A 128 -12.99 -1.15 24.15
N LYS A 129 -13.66 0.00 24.00
CA LYS A 129 -15.09 0.14 24.31
C LYS A 129 -15.91 -0.11 23.04
N ILE A 130 -16.81 -1.09 23.08
CA ILE A 130 -17.72 -1.38 21.97
C ILE A 130 -19.11 -0.85 22.37
N PRO A 131 -19.57 0.28 21.82
CA PRO A 131 -20.92 0.75 22.07
C PRO A 131 -21.94 -0.26 21.54
N LEU A 132 -22.91 -0.61 22.37
CA LEU A 132 -23.98 -1.53 21.99
C LEU A 132 -25.11 -0.74 21.34
N ASN A 133 -25.52 -1.15 20.14
CA ASN A 133 -26.62 -0.54 19.38
C ASN A 133 -26.46 0.97 19.13
N GLN A 134 -25.22 1.47 19.11
CA GLN A 134 -24.92 2.85 18.74
C GLN A 134 -23.73 2.88 17.79
N LEU A 135 -23.94 3.47 16.61
CA LEU A 135 -22.92 3.77 15.62
C LEU A 135 -23.42 4.86 14.66
#